data_AF-A0A0S6WVC6-F1
#
_entry.id   AF-A0A0S6WVC6-F1
#
_cell.length_a   1.000
_cell.length_b   1.000
_cell.length_c   1.000
_cell.angle_alpha   90.00
_cell.angle_beta   90.00
_cell.angle_gamma   90.00
#
_symmetry.space_group_name_H-M   'P 1'
#
loop_
_entity.id
_entity.type
_entity.pdbx_description
1 polymer ?
#
loop_
_entity_poly.entity_id
_entity_poly.type
_entity_poly.pdbx_seq_one_letter_code
_entity_poly.pdbx_strand_id
1 'polypeptide(L)'
;MDVDRPSPLPLDAQQAQVTPGLSPGLRYVKRADSKLPAARVLGPSPNPATNLAIADIALRATSLIARQAVERALLGRAYAPRKARQILRGRSMAQVLLHRSIAKVAMRSIPGALVVGGSLIAKTLYDRHKEHKAAASGASKLAEMAEDGAQD
;
A
#
# COMPACT_ATOMS: atom_id res chain seq x y z
N MET A 1 53.18 56.60 0.64
CA MET A 1 51.99 57.05 -0.12
C MET A 1 52.04 56.29 -1.42
N ASP A 2 51.16 55.35 -1.76
CA ASP A 2 49.76 55.11 -1.41
C ASP A 2 49.54 53.58 -1.26
N VAL A 3 49.17 53.08 -0.08
CA VAL A 3 47.82 52.60 0.31
C VAL A 3 47.12 51.72 -0.74
N ASP A 4 47.33 50.42 -0.58
CA ASP A 4 46.32 49.35 -0.48
C ASP A 4 44.93 49.59 -1.14
N ARG A 5 44.66 48.80 -2.19
CA ARG A 5 43.29 48.46 -2.61
C ARG A 5 43.26 47.02 -3.12
N PRO A 6 42.67 46.07 -2.38
CA PRO A 6 42.37 44.76 -2.94
C PRO A 6 41.22 44.89 -3.94
N SER A 7 41.37 44.27 -5.10
CA SER A 7 40.30 44.04 -6.07
C SER A 7 39.08 43.42 -5.37
N PRO A 8 37.85 43.94 -5.57
CA PRO A 8 36.68 43.35 -4.94
C PRO A 8 36.48 41.93 -5.47
N LEU A 9 36.43 40.99 -4.53
CA LEU A 9 36.07 39.59 -4.71
C LEU A 9 34.74 39.47 -5.48
N PRO A 10 34.55 38.40 -6.27
CA PRO A 10 33.26 38.12 -6.91
C PRO A 10 32.16 38.01 -5.84
N LEU A 11 31.02 38.62 -6.15
CA LEU A 11 29.82 38.74 -5.32
C LEU A 11 29.14 37.37 -5.16
N ASP A 12 29.75 36.50 -4.38
CA ASP A 12 29.22 35.17 -4.06
C ASP A 12 28.36 35.19 -2.78
N ALA A 13 28.08 36.36 -2.21
CA ALA A 13 27.56 36.45 -0.84
C ALA A 13 26.55 37.57 -0.58
N GLN A 14 25.42 37.68 -1.31
CA GLN A 14 24.20 38.30 -0.73
C GLN A 14 22.91 38.19 -1.56
N GLN A 15 22.47 36.99 -1.89
CA GLN A 15 21.04 36.74 -2.12
C GLN A 15 20.56 35.56 -1.28
N ALA A 16 20.80 35.66 0.03
CA ALA A 16 19.93 35.05 1.01
C ALA A 16 18.58 35.79 0.92
N GLN A 17 17.66 35.26 0.12
CA GLN A 17 16.25 35.61 0.23
C GLN A 17 15.79 35.17 1.62
N VAL A 18 15.86 36.10 2.57
CA VAL A 18 15.18 35.97 3.86
C VAL A 18 13.70 36.12 3.57
N THR A 19 12.98 35.01 3.49
CA THR A 19 11.51 35.01 3.50
C THR A 19 11.07 35.38 4.91
N PRO A 20 10.45 36.54 5.15
CA PRO A 20 9.99 36.90 6.48
C PRO A 20 8.76 36.03 6.80
N GLY A 21 8.87 35.13 7.78
CA GLY A 21 7.72 34.38 8.29
C GLY A 21 7.92 32.91 8.67
N LEU A 22 9.14 32.36 8.65
CA LEU A 22 9.35 30.96 9.05
C LEU A 22 10.22 30.86 10.32
N SER A 23 9.69 30.18 11.34
CA SER A 23 10.35 30.00 12.64
C SER A 23 11.76 29.39 12.51
N PRO A 24 12.74 29.76 13.36
CA PRO A 24 14.17 29.43 13.18
C PRO A 24 14.57 27.94 13.29
N GLY A 25 13.62 27.00 13.24
CA GLY A 25 13.84 25.58 13.52
C GLY A 25 13.48 24.61 12.39
N LEU A 26 12.77 25.04 11.34
CA LEU A 26 12.29 24.12 10.31
C LEU A 26 13.09 24.26 9.01
N ARG A 27 14.15 23.46 8.88
CA ARG A 27 14.91 23.34 7.63
C ARG A 27 14.00 22.70 6.58
N TYR A 28 13.58 23.47 5.58
CA TYR A 28 12.94 22.93 4.39
C TYR A 28 13.97 22.06 3.67
N VAL A 29 13.86 20.74 3.79
CA VAL A 29 14.68 19.80 3.01
C VAL A 29 14.20 19.92 1.57
N LYS A 30 14.83 20.81 0.81
CA LYS A 30 14.69 20.89 -0.64
C LYS A 30 15.03 19.50 -1.17
N ARG A 31 14.03 18.73 -1.60
CA ARG A 31 14.28 17.48 -2.31
C ARG A 31 15.12 17.86 -3.52
N ALA A 32 16.40 17.51 -3.49
CA ALA A 32 17.21 17.55 -4.67
C ALA A 32 16.56 16.57 -5.64
N ASP A 33 16.10 17.07 -6.78
CA ASP A 33 15.78 16.25 -7.95
C ASP A 33 17.10 15.69 -8.48
N SER A 34 17.70 14.75 -7.75
CA SER A 34 18.76 13.91 -8.27
C SER A 34 18.10 12.99 -9.29
N LYS A 35 18.12 13.43 -10.55
CA LYS A 35 18.17 12.48 -11.66
C LYS A 35 19.41 11.63 -11.40
N LEU A 36 19.24 10.53 -10.67
CA LEU A 36 20.25 9.49 -10.58
C LEU A 36 20.70 9.26 -12.03
N PRO A 37 22.01 9.25 -12.34
CA PRO A 37 22.44 8.76 -13.63
C PRO A 37 21.71 7.44 -13.84
N ALA A 38 21.22 7.16 -15.05
CA ALA A 38 20.57 5.90 -15.39
C ALA A 38 21.58 4.76 -15.17
N ALA A 39 21.89 4.49 -13.91
CA ALA A 39 22.74 3.47 -13.38
C ALA A 39 21.98 2.23 -13.72
N ARG A 40 22.27 1.75 -14.94
CA ARG A 40 21.76 0.57 -15.62
C ARG A 40 20.82 -0.18 -14.70
N VAL A 41 19.54 0.18 -14.72
CA VAL A 41 18.54 -0.35 -13.77
C VAL A 41 18.64 -1.86 -13.89
N LEU A 42 19.30 -2.49 -12.92
CA LEU A 42 19.56 -3.92 -12.96
C LEU A 42 18.20 -4.58 -12.76
N GLY A 43 17.69 -5.16 -13.84
CA GLY A 43 16.42 -5.84 -13.90
C GLY A 43 16.45 -6.84 -15.05
N PRO A 44 15.41 -7.67 -15.17
CA PRO A 44 15.37 -8.73 -16.18
C PRO A 44 15.53 -8.23 -17.62
N SER A 45 15.25 -6.94 -17.89
CA SER A 45 15.50 -6.28 -19.16
C SER A 45 16.52 -5.14 -19.01
N PRO A 46 17.38 -4.87 -20.02
CA PRO A 46 18.18 -3.65 -20.07
C PRO A 46 17.35 -2.35 -20.19
N ASN A 47 16.06 -2.45 -20.54
CA ASN A 47 15.18 -1.30 -20.69
C ASN A 47 14.46 -0.97 -19.36
N PRO A 48 14.63 0.24 -18.78
CA PRO A 48 14.01 0.60 -17.50
C PRO A 48 12.48 0.65 -17.56
N ALA A 49 11.88 1.03 -18.69
CA ALA A 49 10.42 1.04 -18.85
C ALA A 49 9.85 -0.40 -18.84
N THR A 50 10.55 -1.33 -19.47
CA THR A 50 10.20 -2.76 -19.43
C THR A 50 10.34 -3.34 -18.03
N ASN A 51 11.40 -3.00 -17.30
CA ASN A 51 11.57 -3.45 -15.91
C ASN A 51 10.44 -2.98 -15.01
N LEU A 52 9.97 -1.73 -15.18
CA LEU A 52 8.83 -1.22 -14.43
C LEU A 52 7.54 -1.98 -14.76
N ALA A 53 7.30 -2.26 -16.05
CA ALA A 53 6.15 -3.06 -16.48
C ALA A 53 6.20 -4.48 -15.90
N ILE A 54 7.36 -5.14 -15.96
CA ILE A 54 7.56 -6.48 -15.37
C ILE A 54 7.30 -6.44 -13.87
N ALA A 55 7.83 -5.44 -13.16
CA ALA A 55 7.63 -5.29 -11.72
C ALA A 55 6.14 -5.08 -11.36
N ASP A 56 5.42 -4.18 -12.05
CA ASP A 56 3.99 -3.96 -11.79
C ASP A 56 3.17 -5.23 -12.06
N ILE A 57 3.46 -5.93 -13.16
CA ILE A 57 2.80 -7.20 -13.50
C ILE A 57 3.10 -8.25 -12.43
N ALA A 58 4.36 -8.41 -12.03
CA ALA A 58 4.78 -9.38 -11.04
C ALA A 58 4.11 -9.11 -9.67
N LEU A 59 4.06 -7.84 -9.24
CA LEU A 59 3.40 -7.46 -7.99
C LEU A 59 1.90 -7.76 -8.04
N ARG A 60 1.22 -7.45 -9.16
CA ARG A 60 -0.20 -7.77 -9.34
C ARG A 60 -0.44 -9.27 -9.34
N ALA A 61 0.33 -10.03 -10.12
CA ALA A 61 0.21 -11.48 -10.21
C ALA A 61 0.43 -12.14 -8.85
N THR A 62 1.45 -11.71 -8.11
CA THR A 62 1.75 -12.21 -6.76
C THR A 62 0.59 -11.96 -5.81
N SER A 63 -0.01 -10.76 -5.84
CA SER A 63 -1.16 -10.46 -4.98
C SER A 63 -2.38 -11.36 -5.25
N LEU A 64 -2.63 -11.68 -6.52
CA LEU A 64 -3.76 -12.53 -6.93
C LEU A 64 -3.55 -13.97 -6.48
N ILE A 65 -2.34 -14.50 -6.68
CA ILE A 65 -1.98 -15.85 -6.25
C ILE A 65 -2.03 -15.95 -4.71
N ALA A 66 -1.44 -14.99 -4.01
CA ALA A 66 -1.44 -14.95 -2.55
C ALA A 66 -2.86 -14.93 -1.99
N ARG A 67 -3.74 -14.10 -2.57
CA ARG A 67 -5.15 -14.06 -2.18
C ARG A 67 -5.82 -15.42 -2.36
N GLN A 68 -5.66 -16.04 -3.53
CA GLN A 68 -6.28 -17.34 -3.81
C GLN A 68 -5.75 -18.44 -2.87
N ALA A 69 -4.46 -18.41 -2.55
CA ALA A 69 -3.84 -19.34 -1.62
C ALA A 69 -4.39 -19.16 -0.19
N VAL A 70 -4.49 -17.92 0.30
CA VAL A 70 -5.08 -17.62 1.62
C VAL A 70 -6.55 -18.03 1.69
N GLU A 71 -7.34 -17.69 0.67
CA GLU A 71 -8.76 -18.08 0.61
C GLU A 71 -8.94 -19.59 0.67
N ARG A 72 -8.15 -20.34 -0.10
CA ARG A 72 -8.17 -21.81 -0.11
C ARG A 72 -7.64 -22.41 1.20
N ALA A 73 -6.61 -21.83 1.80
CA ALA A 73 -6.05 -22.32 3.06
C ALA A 73 -7.03 -22.14 4.22
N LEU A 74 -7.67 -20.97 4.32
CA LEU A 74 -8.62 -20.66 5.38
C LEU A 74 -9.90 -21.49 5.24
N LEU A 75 -10.51 -21.53 4.05
CA LEU A 75 -11.75 -22.29 3.84
C LEU A 75 -11.51 -23.79 3.78
N GLY A 76 -10.40 -24.24 3.18
CA GLY A 76 -10.07 -25.65 3.02
C GLY A 76 -9.76 -26.35 4.34
N ARG A 77 -9.34 -25.61 5.38
CA ARG A 77 -9.15 -26.15 6.73
C ARG A 77 -10.46 -26.32 7.50
N ALA A 78 -11.47 -25.49 7.21
CA ALA A 78 -12.71 -25.41 7.98
C ALA A 78 -13.92 -26.07 7.29
N TYR A 79 -13.89 -26.23 5.96
CA TYR A 79 -15.04 -26.68 5.17
C TYR A 79 -14.67 -27.73 4.13
N ALA A 80 -15.63 -28.59 3.80
CA ALA A 80 -15.49 -29.54 2.70
C ALA A 80 -15.25 -28.81 1.36
N PRO A 81 -14.50 -29.41 0.41
CA PRO A 81 -14.12 -28.74 -0.84
C PRO A 81 -15.29 -28.19 -1.66
N ARG A 82 -16.44 -28.87 -1.65
CA ARG A 82 -17.66 -28.42 -2.34
C ARG A 82 -18.22 -27.15 -1.70
N LYS A 83 -18.36 -27.14 -0.37
CA LYS A 83 -18.88 -25.99 0.38
C LYS A 83 -17.94 -24.79 0.30
N ALA A 84 -16.62 -25.01 0.40
CA ALA A 84 -15.62 -23.95 0.22
C ALA A 84 -15.74 -23.26 -1.15
N ARG A 85 -15.97 -24.03 -2.24
CA ARG A 85 -16.20 -23.46 -3.58
C ARG A 85 -17.48 -22.65 -3.67
N GLN A 86 -18.57 -23.13 -3.07
CA GLN A 86 -19.84 -22.41 -3.04
C GLN A 86 -19.71 -21.08 -2.29
N ILE A 87 -19.07 -21.08 -1.11
CA ILE A 87 -18.76 -19.86 -0.35
C ILE A 87 -18.02 -18.82 -1.20
N LEU A 88 -17.03 -19.25 -1.99
CA LEU A 88 -16.27 -18.35 -2.84
C LEU A 88 -17.09 -17.81 -4.01
N ARG A 89 -18.07 -18.57 -4.51
CA ARG A 89 -18.94 -18.18 -5.63
C ARG A 89 -20.04 -17.23 -5.19
N GLY A 90 -20.72 -17.49 -4.07
CA GLY A 90 -21.78 -16.61 -3.55
C GLY A 90 -21.27 -15.32 -2.92
N ARG A 91 -20.02 -14.93 -3.20
CA ARG A 91 -19.49 -13.66 -2.72
C ARG A 91 -20.02 -12.53 -3.59
N SER A 92 -20.78 -11.62 -2.98
CA SER A 92 -21.30 -10.43 -3.66
C SER A 92 -20.21 -9.64 -4.41
N MET A 93 -20.40 -9.45 -5.72
CA MET A 93 -19.49 -8.64 -6.55
C MET A 93 -19.37 -7.20 -6.06
N ALA A 94 -20.47 -6.62 -5.56
CA ALA A 94 -20.47 -5.27 -4.98
C ALA A 94 -19.54 -5.19 -3.75
N GLN A 95 -19.60 -6.21 -2.88
CA GLN A 95 -18.74 -6.27 -1.69
C GLN A 95 -17.26 -6.42 -2.07
N VAL A 96 -16.95 -7.23 -3.09
CA VAL A 96 -15.58 -7.38 -3.60
C VAL A 96 -15.04 -6.06 -4.12
N LEU A 97 -15.84 -5.33 -4.91
CA LEU A 97 -15.47 -4.01 -5.44
C LEU A 97 -15.26 -2.98 -4.32
N LEU A 98 -16.12 -2.97 -3.31
CA LEU A 98 -15.99 -2.10 -2.14
C LEU A 98 -14.70 -2.39 -1.36
N HIS A 99 -14.41 -3.65 -1.04
CA HIS A 99 -13.17 -4.00 -0.35
C HIS A 99 -11.94 -3.60 -1.16
N ARG A 100 -11.98 -3.79 -2.49
CA ARG A 100 -10.89 -3.42 -3.39
C ARG A 100 -10.69 -1.91 -3.46
N SER A 101 -11.76 -1.11 -3.46
CA SER A 101 -11.66 0.35 -3.49
C SER A 101 -11.09 0.90 -2.19
N ILE A 102 -11.55 0.41 -1.04
CA ILE A 102 -11.02 0.76 0.28
C ILE A 102 -9.53 0.43 0.36
N ALA A 103 -9.15 -0.79 -0.03
CA ALA A 103 -7.74 -1.21 -0.03
C ALA A 103 -6.88 -0.31 -0.92
N LYS A 104 -7.37 0.06 -2.12
CA LYS A 104 -6.64 0.94 -3.05
C LYS A 104 -6.44 2.35 -2.46
N VAL A 105 -7.45 2.89 -1.78
CA VAL A 105 -7.34 4.19 -1.11
C VAL A 105 -6.36 4.12 0.06
N ALA A 106 -6.43 3.07 0.86
CA ALA A 106 -5.52 2.85 1.99
C ALA A 106 -4.06 2.75 1.53
N MET A 107 -3.79 2.05 0.42
CA MET A 107 -2.44 1.85 -0.10
C MET A 107 -1.91 3.01 -0.94
N ARG A 108 -2.71 4.06 -1.18
CA ARG A 108 -2.23 5.25 -1.91
C ARG A 108 -1.19 6.05 -1.11
N SER A 109 -1.10 5.82 0.20
CA SER A 109 -0.09 6.44 1.07
C SER A 109 0.35 5.50 2.19
N ILE A 110 1.60 5.68 2.65
CA ILE A 110 2.15 4.92 3.78
C ILE A 110 1.34 5.17 5.08
N PRO A 111 0.96 6.42 5.44
CA PRO A 111 0.14 6.64 6.63
C PRO A 111 -1.23 5.98 6.57
N GLY A 112 -1.89 5.99 5.39
CA GLY A 112 -3.19 5.33 5.21
C GLY A 112 -3.11 3.82 5.40
N ALA A 113 -2.06 3.20 4.86
CA ALA A 113 -1.82 1.77 5.02
C ALA A 113 -1.58 1.39 6.49
N LEU A 114 -0.87 2.21 7.26
CA LEU A 114 -0.65 1.98 8.69
C LEU A 114 -1.94 2.07 9.50
N VAL A 115 -2.79 3.06 9.24
CA VAL A 115 -4.08 3.20 9.94
C VAL A 115 -5.00 2.02 9.64
N VAL A 116 -5.12 1.62 8.38
CA VAL A 116 -5.97 0.49 8.00
C VAL A 116 -5.38 -0.84 8.48
N GLY A 117 -4.08 -1.06 8.28
CA GLY A 117 -3.40 -2.26 8.77
C GLY A 117 -3.47 -2.38 10.30
N GLY A 118 -3.21 -1.29 11.02
CA GLY A 118 -3.28 -1.23 12.48
C GLY A 118 -4.70 -1.45 13.00
N SER A 119 -5.71 -0.85 12.37
CA SER A 119 -7.11 -1.04 12.78
C SER A 119 -7.59 -2.48 12.55
N LEU A 120 -7.14 -3.15 11.49
CA LEU A 120 -7.42 -4.57 11.28
C LEU A 120 -6.82 -5.45 12.39
N ILE A 121 -5.55 -5.22 12.76
CA ILE A 121 -4.91 -5.95 13.87
C ILE A 121 -5.67 -5.72 15.17
N ALA A 122 -5.98 -4.45 15.48
CA ALA A 122 -6.76 -4.09 16.66
C ALA A 122 -8.14 -4.78 16.65
N LYS A 123 -8.81 -4.82 15.50
CA LYS A 123 -10.11 -5.49 15.32
C LYS A 123 -10.01 -7.01 15.52
N THR A 124 -8.95 -7.64 15.03
CA THR A 124 -8.73 -9.08 15.25
C THR A 124 -8.55 -9.40 16.73
N LEU A 125 -7.75 -8.60 17.45
CA LEU A 125 -7.58 -8.77 18.90
C LEU A 125 -8.90 -8.58 19.63
N TYR A 126 -9.68 -7.57 19.24
CA TYR A 126 -11.01 -7.33 19.80
C TYR A 126 -11.98 -8.49 19.56
N ASP A 127 -12.02 -9.04 18.34
CA ASP A 127 -12.91 -10.16 18.01
C ASP A 127 -12.55 -11.43 18.76
N ARG A 128 -11.26 -11.63 19.05
CA ARG A 128 -10.79 -12.75 19.86
C ARG A 128 -11.32 -12.69 21.30
N HIS A 129 -11.48 -11.49 21.87
CA HIS A 129 -12.13 -11.31 23.17
C HIS A 129 -13.64 -11.56 23.15
N LYS A 130 -14.28 -11.57 21.97
CA LYS A 130 -15.73 -11.78 21.79
C LYS A 130 -16.03 -13.00 20.91
N GLU A 131 -15.23 -14.06 21.09
CA GLU A 131 -15.15 -15.21 20.19
C GLU A 131 -16.52 -15.82 19.87
N HIS A 132 -17.37 -16.11 20.87
CA HIS A 132 -18.66 -16.76 20.63
C HIS A 132 -19.59 -15.97 19.69
N LYS A 133 -19.68 -14.64 19.87
CA LYS A 133 -20.54 -13.79 19.04
C LYS A 133 -19.92 -13.57 17.65
N ALA A 134 -18.60 -13.41 17.59
CA ALA A 134 -17.87 -13.24 16.33
C ALA A 134 -17.95 -14.52 15.47
N ALA A 135 -17.76 -15.70 16.07
CA ALA A 135 -17.83 -16.99 15.40
C ALA A 135 -19.24 -17.28 14.85
N ALA A 136 -20.29 -17.08 15.65
CA ALA A 136 -21.66 -17.30 15.19
C ALA A 136 -22.04 -16.40 14.00
N SER A 137 -21.72 -15.10 14.09
CA SER A 137 -22.02 -14.15 13.00
C SER A 137 -21.15 -14.36 11.76
N GLY A 138 -19.93 -14.88 11.91
CA GLY A 138 -19.08 -15.27 10.78
C GLY A 138 -19.61 -16.52 10.09
N ALA A 139 -20.02 -17.52 10.87
CA ALA A 139 -20.53 -18.79 10.35
C ALA A 139 -21.85 -18.61 9.58
N SER A 140 -22.76 -17.76 10.06
CA SER A 140 -24.03 -17.48 9.36
C SER A 140 -23.79 -16.83 8.00
N LYS A 141 -22.88 -15.84 7.92
CA LYS A 141 -22.52 -15.19 6.64
C LYS A 141 -21.86 -16.16 5.66
N LEU A 142 -21.03 -17.08 6.15
CA LEU A 142 -20.43 -18.12 5.30
C LEU A 142 -21.45 -19.16 4.86
N ALA A 143 -22.50 -19.43 5.65
CA ALA A 143 -23.60 -20.28 5.21
C ALA A 143 -24.41 -19.61 4.09
N GLU A 144 -24.79 -18.34 4.26
CA GLU A 144 -25.49 -17.53 3.26
C GLU A 144 -24.71 -17.48 1.93
N MET A 145 -23.42 -17.15 1.97
CA MET A 145 -22.57 -17.17 0.76
C MET A 145 -22.46 -18.57 0.12
N ALA A 146 -22.56 -19.66 0.90
CA ALA A 146 -22.56 -21.01 0.35
C ALA A 146 -23.88 -21.34 -0.34
N GLU A 147 -25.00 -20.84 0.18
CA GLU A 147 -26.33 -21.02 -0.39
C GLU A 147 -26.46 -20.23 -1.71
N ASP A 148 -26.05 -18.97 -1.72
CA ASP A 148 -26.03 -18.14 -2.93
C ASP A 148 -25.17 -18.78 -4.02
N GLY A 149 -23.95 -19.20 -3.68
CA GLY A 149 -23.03 -19.82 -4.64
C GLY A 149 -23.37 -21.27 -5.04
N ALA A 150 -24.45 -21.83 -4.50
CA ALA A 150 -25.03 -23.10 -4.94
C ALA A 150 -26.19 -22.90 -5.93
N GLN A 151 -26.77 -21.70 -5.97
CA GLN A 151 -27.87 -21.32 -6.86
C GLN A 151 -27.38 -20.76 -8.21
N ASP A 152 -26.14 -20.27 -8.25
CA ASP A 152 -25.38 -19.88 -9.46
C ASP A 152 -24.65 -21.06 -10.13
#